data_AF-V5HP68-F1
#
_entry.id   AF-V5HP68-F1
#
_cell.length_a   1.000
_cell.length_b   1.000
_cell.length_c   1.000
_cell.angle_alpha   90.00
_cell.angle_beta   90.00
_cell.angle_gamma   90.00
#
_symmetry.space_group_name_H-M   'P 1'
#
loop_
_entity.id
_entity.type
_entity.pdbx_description
1 polymer ?
#
loop_
_entity_poly.entity_id
_entity_poly.type
_entity_poly.pdbx_seq_one_letter_code
_entity_poly.pdbx_strand_id
1 'polypeptide(L)'
;GLEEEHRRRAPYVAYLVRCRQGLLSLQAQLEMQLRRTQRDRDVCQTHLATLCVRHFLDPREHHLQTFSRSFQGLTVGDEKAQLVEKFLQFLFRGMEVDPTWQMASDLQMSLAQHTIERAIMSQIYVHALYPNGDGDVLRDQVLHQHIQKLSRLVTVDHRDLRIPRAYHAECPWPSAQAHLGALAAHKSPRDKVACVAACCSALMSLLSLAGGVPAADDLIPVLVYVLIQANPPHLLSTVQFVNTFHQERFEGEAAYWWTQFCSAVEFIKTMDY
;
A
#
# COMPACT_ATOMS: atom_id res chain seq x y z
N GLY A 1 14.99 -17.74 -59.27
CA GLY A 1 13.57 -17.85 -58.82
C GLY A 1 13.39 -17.22 -57.45
N LEU A 2 12.16 -17.01 -56.97
CA LEU A 2 11.85 -16.40 -55.66
C LEU A 2 12.70 -17.00 -54.51
N GLU A 3 12.99 -18.30 -54.54
CA GLU A 3 13.83 -18.99 -53.54
C GLU A 3 15.31 -18.57 -53.52
N GLU A 4 15.91 -18.24 -54.68
CA GLU A 4 17.28 -17.72 -54.74
C GLU A 4 17.36 -16.29 -54.19
N GLU A 5 16.31 -15.51 -54.41
CA GLU A 5 16.21 -14.16 -53.88
C GLU A 5 16.03 -14.16 -52.35
N HIS A 6 15.25 -15.12 -51.82
CA HIS A 6 15.14 -15.38 -50.38
C HIS A 6 16.48 -15.84 -49.78
N ARG A 7 17.24 -16.73 -50.44
CA ARG A 7 18.59 -17.12 -49.98
C ARG A 7 19.58 -15.96 -49.97
N ARG A 8 19.53 -15.07 -50.97
CA ARG A 8 20.41 -13.88 -51.03
C ARG A 8 20.08 -12.84 -49.95
N ARG A 9 18.81 -12.71 -49.56
CA ARG A 9 18.36 -11.77 -48.53
C ARG A 9 18.49 -12.33 -47.10
N ALA A 10 18.56 -13.65 -46.92
CA ALA A 10 18.65 -14.29 -45.60
C ALA A 10 19.78 -13.78 -44.68
N PRO A 11 21.03 -13.53 -45.15
CA PRO A 11 22.09 -12.99 -44.29
C PRO A 11 21.80 -11.56 -43.81
N TYR A 12 21.18 -10.74 -44.65
CA TYR A 12 20.80 -9.38 -44.31
C TYR A 12 19.63 -9.35 -43.30
N VAL A 13 18.64 -10.23 -43.47
CA VAL A 13 17.56 -10.41 -42.49
C VAL A 13 18.13 -10.90 -41.15
N ALA A 14 19.05 -11.86 -41.15
CA ALA A 14 19.72 -12.32 -39.92
C ALA A 14 20.53 -11.19 -39.24
N TYR A 15 21.21 -10.35 -40.02
CA TYR A 15 21.88 -9.16 -39.51
C TYR A 15 20.90 -8.18 -38.87
N LEU A 16 19.78 -7.85 -39.54
CA LEU A 16 18.75 -6.96 -38.98
C LEU A 16 18.13 -7.52 -37.70
N VAL A 17 17.87 -8.83 -37.64
CA VAL A 17 17.37 -9.50 -36.42
C VAL A 17 18.39 -9.39 -35.30
N ARG A 18 19.69 -9.63 -35.57
CA ARG A 18 20.76 -9.49 -34.57
C ARG A 18 20.91 -8.05 -34.09
N CYS A 19 20.83 -7.06 -35.00
CA CYS A 19 20.83 -5.65 -34.63
C CYS A 19 19.62 -5.30 -33.77
N ARG A 20 18.42 -5.76 -34.13
CA ARG A 20 17.21 -5.56 -33.32
C ARG A 20 17.34 -6.17 -31.93
N GLN A 21 17.85 -7.40 -31.82
CA GLN A 21 18.11 -8.05 -30.52
C GLN A 21 19.15 -7.28 -29.70
N GLY A 22 20.23 -6.79 -30.34
CA GLY A 22 21.23 -5.95 -29.68
C GLY A 22 20.66 -4.64 -29.14
N LEU A 23 19.83 -3.96 -29.94
CA LEU A 23 19.14 -2.73 -29.51
C LEU A 23 18.15 -2.99 -28.38
N LEU A 24 17.35 -4.06 -28.44
CA LEU A 24 16.42 -4.43 -27.36
C LEU A 24 17.17 -4.77 -26.06
N SER A 25 18.31 -5.47 -26.16
CA SER A 25 19.16 -5.77 -25.01
C SER A 25 19.74 -4.50 -24.40
N LEU A 26 20.24 -3.58 -25.22
CA LEU A 26 20.80 -2.31 -24.76
C LEU A 26 19.74 -1.42 -24.11
N GLN A 27 18.54 -1.35 -24.72
CA GLN A 27 17.40 -0.64 -24.16
C GLN A 27 17.04 -1.20 -22.78
N ALA A 28 16.90 -2.53 -22.64
CA ALA A 28 16.62 -3.15 -21.35
C ALA A 28 17.70 -2.86 -20.30
N GLN A 29 18.98 -2.84 -20.70
CA GLN A 29 20.09 -2.47 -19.80
C GLN A 29 20.01 -1.02 -19.33
N LEU A 30 19.74 -0.08 -20.25
CA LEU A 30 19.58 1.34 -19.91
C LEU A 30 18.37 1.57 -19.01
N GLU A 31 17.24 0.92 -19.27
CA GLU A 31 16.04 0.98 -18.43
C GLU A 31 16.33 0.44 -17.01
N MET A 32 17.08 -0.66 -16.88
CA MET A 32 17.50 -1.18 -15.58
C MET A 32 18.42 -0.20 -14.83
N GLN A 33 19.39 0.40 -15.52
CA GLN A 33 20.28 1.39 -14.89
C GLN A 33 19.52 2.65 -14.46
N LEU A 34 18.61 3.14 -15.30
CA LEU A 34 17.77 4.29 -14.97
C LEU A 34 16.92 4.02 -13.72
N ARG A 35 16.25 2.85 -13.67
CA ARG A 35 15.46 2.44 -12.50
C ARG A 35 16.30 2.34 -11.23
N ARG A 36 17.54 1.86 -11.33
CA ARG A 36 18.46 1.80 -10.18
C ARG A 36 18.83 3.19 -9.69
N THR A 37 19.24 4.09 -10.59
CA THR A 37 19.60 5.47 -10.23
C THR A 37 18.40 6.23 -9.63
N GLN A 38 17.19 6.01 -10.16
CA GLN A 38 15.97 6.58 -9.59
C GLN A 38 15.71 6.07 -8.18
N ARG A 39 15.82 4.75 -7.94
CA ARG A 39 15.71 4.18 -6.60
C ARG A 39 16.74 4.74 -5.62
N ASP A 40 18.00 4.83 -6.04
CA ASP A 40 19.06 5.38 -5.19
C ASP A 40 18.78 6.85 -4.84
N ARG A 41 18.27 7.63 -5.80
CA ARG A 41 17.81 9.01 -5.55
C ARG A 41 16.69 9.06 -4.53
N ASP A 42 15.66 8.24 -4.69
CA ASP A 42 14.47 8.24 -3.82
C ASP A 42 14.82 7.80 -2.38
N VAL A 43 15.71 6.80 -2.24
CA VAL A 43 16.24 6.37 -0.94
C VAL A 43 17.01 7.50 -0.26
N CYS A 44 17.91 8.17 -1.00
CA CYS A 44 18.65 9.31 -0.47
C CYS A 44 17.73 10.46 -0.05
N GLN A 45 16.74 10.81 -0.87
CA GLN A 45 15.76 11.86 -0.57
C GLN A 45 14.95 11.53 0.69
N THR A 46 14.47 10.29 0.81
CA THR A 46 13.72 9.81 1.98
C THR A 46 14.58 9.84 3.24
N HIS A 47 15.84 9.43 3.15
CA HIS A 47 16.76 9.47 4.27
C HIS A 47 17.04 10.90 4.72
N LEU A 48 17.33 11.81 3.79
CA LEU A 48 17.56 13.22 4.09
C LEU A 48 16.33 13.86 4.75
N ALA A 49 15.12 13.63 4.19
CA ALA A 49 13.89 14.11 4.78
C ALA A 49 13.70 13.60 6.22
N THR A 50 14.05 12.34 6.49
CA THR A 50 14.00 11.76 7.84
C THR A 50 14.94 12.48 8.80
N LEU A 51 16.17 12.80 8.38
CA LEU A 51 17.13 13.53 9.21
C LEU A 51 16.66 14.97 9.48
N CYS A 52 16.20 15.68 8.45
CA CYS A 52 15.71 17.05 8.60
C CYS A 52 14.45 17.11 9.48
N VAL A 53 13.52 16.16 9.31
CA VAL A 53 12.33 16.06 10.16
C VAL A 53 12.71 15.76 11.60
N ARG A 54 13.68 14.87 11.84
CA ARG A 54 14.17 14.61 13.19
C ARG A 54 14.74 15.88 13.82
N HIS A 55 15.61 16.60 13.11
CA HIS A 55 16.17 17.86 13.58
C HIS A 55 15.09 18.91 13.88
N PHE A 56 14.03 18.95 13.08
CA PHE A 56 12.88 19.84 13.29
C PHE A 56 12.03 19.44 14.52
N LEU A 57 11.88 18.14 14.77
CA LEU A 57 11.06 17.61 15.86
C LEU A 57 11.78 17.59 17.21
N ASP A 58 13.11 17.41 17.24
CA ASP A 58 13.89 17.30 18.48
C ASP A 58 13.67 18.50 19.45
N PRO A 59 13.68 19.78 19.01
CA PRO A 59 13.36 20.92 19.87
C PRO A 59 11.90 20.97 20.33
N ARG A 60 11.01 20.18 19.73
CA ARG A 60 9.56 20.15 19.98
C ARG A 60 9.14 18.92 20.78
N GLU A 61 10.08 18.17 21.33
CA GLU A 61 9.82 16.95 22.09
C GLU A 61 8.82 17.16 23.24
N HIS A 62 8.86 18.30 23.93
CA HIS A 62 7.88 18.62 24.97
C HIS A 62 6.43 18.73 24.44
N HIS A 63 6.26 19.28 23.23
CA HIS A 63 4.96 19.37 22.58
C HIS A 63 4.49 17.97 22.14
N LEU A 64 5.39 17.12 21.64
CA LEU A 64 5.10 15.72 21.28
C LEU A 64 4.60 14.92 22.48
N GLN A 65 5.27 15.06 23.62
CA GLN A 65 4.87 14.38 24.87
C GLN A 65 3.52 14.87 25.38
N THR A 66 3.29 16.18 25.35
CA THR A 66 2.01 16.77 25.76
C THR A 66 0.88 16.30 24.84
N PHE A 67 1.10 16.31 23.53
CA PHE A 67 0.18 15.78 22.54
C PHE A 67 -0.15 14.29 22.80
N SER A 68 0.87 13.45 23.01
CA SER A 68 0.66 12.01 23.25
C SER A 68 -0.16 11.74 24.51
N ARG A 69 0.09 12.48 25.60
CA ARG A 69 -0.72 12.38 26.84
C ARG A 69 -2.15 12.82 26.61
N SER A 70 -2.36 13.95 25.94
CA SER A 70 -3.69 14.43 25.60
C SER A 70 -4.45 13.42 24.72
N PHE A 71 -3.77 12.83 23.73
CA PHE A 71 -4.34 11.81 22.87
C PHE A 71 -4.79 10.56 23.63
N GLN A 72 -3.99 10.11 24.59
CA GLN A 72 -4.33 8.96 25.46
C GLN A 72 -5.52 9.25 26.38
N GLY A 73 -5.72 10.51 26.78
CA GLY A 73 -6.86 10.92 27.60
C GLY A 73 -8.20 10.98 26.87
N LEU A 74 -8.19 10.98 25.53
CA LEU A 74 -9.40 10.98 24.71
C LEU A 74 -9.93 9.55 24.52
N THR A 75 -11.26 9.42 24.48
CA THR A 75 -11.95 8.14 24.24
C THR A 75 -12.66 8.12 22.88
N VAL A 76 -13.12 9.28 22.40
CA VAL A 76 -13.90 9.38 21.15
C VAL A 76 -12.95 9.44 19.94
N GLY A 77 -13.25 8.63 18.91
CA GLY A 77 -12.43 8.54 17.69
C GLY A 77 -12.31 9.87 16.95
N ASP A 78 -13.41 10.59 16.76
CA ASP A 78 -13.42 11.87 16.05
C ASP A 78 -12.61 12.95 16.80
N GLU A 79 -12.67 12.98 18.13
CA GLU A 79 -11.87 13.89 18.94
C GLU A 79 -10.37 13.58 18.81
N LYS A 80 -10.01 12.28 18.77
CA LYS A 80 -8.63 11.84 18.50
C LYS A 80 -8.16 12.28 17.13
N ALA A 81 -8.99 12.10 16.09
CA ALA A 81 -8.67 12.50 14.72
C ALA A 81 -8.45 14.02 14.62
N GLN A 82 -9.35 14.81 15.19
CA GLN A 82 -9.23 16.27 15.24
C GLN A 82 -7.98 16.74 16.01
N LEU A 83 -7.63 16.06 17.10
CA LEU A 83 -6.42 16.38 17.86
C LEU A 83 -5.16 16.11 17.02
N VAL A 84 -5.09 14.97 16.33
CA VAL A 84 -4.00 14.64 15.40
C VAL A 84 -3.91 15.69 14.29
N GLU A 85 -5.03 16.04 13.67
CA GLU A 85 -5.05 17.00 12.58
C GLU A 85 -4.57 18.39 13.01
N LYS A 86 -5.09 18.92 14.13
CA LYS A 86 -4.66 20.20 14.69
C LYS A 86 -3.17 20.20 15.01
N PHE A 87 -2.65 19.10 15.54
CA PHE A 87 -1.24 18.98 15.87
C PHE A 87 -0.35 18.90 14.61
N LEU A 88 -0.76 18.16 13.58
CA LEU A 88 -0.07 18.15 12.29
C LEU A 88 -0.07 19.53 11.63
N GLN A 89 -1.20 20.24 11.62
CA GLN A 89 -1.28 21.60 11.11
C GLN A 89 -0.35 22.57 11.86
N PHE A 90 -0.25 22.43 13.19
CA PHE A 90 0.72 23.18 14.00
C PHE A 90 2.16 22.91 13.55
N LEU A 91 2.53 21.65 13.34
CA LEU A 91 3.87 21.28 12.88
C LEU A 91 4.15 21.78 11.45
N PHE A 92 3.18 21.66 10.54
CA PHE A 92 3.35 22.09 9.15
C PHE A 92 3.52 23.61 9.04
N ARG A 93 2.74 24.41 9.78
CA ARG A 93 2.98 25.86 9.89
C ARG A 93 4.35 26.17 10.47
N GLY A 94 4.81 25.36 11.44
CA GLY A 94 6.15 25.47 11.99
C GLY A 94 7.25 25.20 10.97
N MET A 95 7.03 24.32 9.98
CA MET A 95 7.98 24.08 8.89
C MET A 95 8.07 25.25 7.93
N GLU A 96 6.94 25.87 7.58
CA GLU A 96 6.88 26.99 6.61
C GLU A 96 7.74 28.18 7.04
N VAL A 97 7.88 28.40 8.36
CA VAL A 97 8.68 29.49 8.93
C VAL A 97 10.12 29.09 9.26
N ASP A 98 10.45 27.79 9.21
CA ASP A 98 11.75 27.28 9.65
C ASP A 98 12.82 27.46 8.53
N PRO A 99 13.98 28.09 8.85
CA PRO A 99 15.02 28.37 7.86
C PRO A 99 15.53 27.16 7.09
N THR A 100 15.49 25.97 7.70
CA THR A 100 15.95 24.70 7.11
C THR A 100 15.16 24.34 5.85
N TRP A 101 13.91 24.81 5.74
CA TRP A 101 12.97 24.43 4.68
C TRP A 101 12.71 25.53 3.65
N GLN A 102 13.26 26.73 3.82
CA GLN A 102 12.99 27.87 2.93
C GLN A 102 13.33 27.59 1.46
N MET A 103 14.34 26.76 1.20
CA MET A 103 14.80 26.40 -0.15
C MET A 103 14.35 25.00 -0.57
N ALA A 104 13.46 24.35 0.19
CA ALA A 104 12.95 23.04 -0.15
C ALA A 104 11.99 23.13 -1.34
N SER A 105 12.15 22.23 -2.30
CA SER A 105 11.16 22.05 -3.38
C SER A 105 9.83 21.53 -2.84
N ASP A 106 8.74 21.71 -3.59
CA ASP A 106 7.41 21.18 -3.24
C ASP A 106 7.43 19.67 -2.96
N LEU A 107 8.24 18.93 -3.74
CA LEU A 107 8.43 17.49 -3.53
C LEU A 107 9.10 17.20 -2.18
N GLN A 108 10.13 17.95 -1.81
CA GLN A 108 10.82 17.79 -0.53
C GLN A 108 9.92 18.20 0.64
N MET A 109 9.13 19.26 0.49
CA MET A 109 8.14 19.69 1.48
C MET A 109 7.07 18.61 1.70
N SER A 110 6.49 18.08 0.63
CA SER A 110 5.52 16.98 0.70
C SER A 110 6.13 15.73 1.37
N LEU A 111 7.35 15.35 0.99
CA LEU A 111 8.05 14.21 1.60
C LEU A 111 8.29 14.41 3.11
N ALA A 112 8.67 15.61 3.51
CA ALA A 112 8.87 15.96 4.92
C ALA A 112 7.56 15.96 5.71
N GLN A 113 6.48 16.52 5.16
CA GLN A 113 5.14 16.46 5.78
C GLN A 113 4.68 15.01 6.00
N HIS A 114 4.86 14.14 5.00
CA HIS A 114 4.55 12.71 5.16
C HIS A 114 5.41 12.04 6.23
N THR A 115 6.69 12.42 6.30
CA THR A 115 7.62 11.86 7.28
C THR A 115 7.26 12.31 8.70
N ILE A 116 6.82 13.55 8.89
CA ILE A 116 6.26 14.04 10.15
C ILE A 116 4.99 13.25 10.51
N GLU A 117 4.04 13.11 9.58
CA GLU A 117 2.81 12.35 9.83
C GLU A 117 3.11 10.93 10.30
N ARG A 118 4.05 10.24 9.62
CA ARG A 118 4.51 8.90 10.02
C ARG A 118 5.14 8.90 11.41
N ALA A 119 5.96 9.90 11.75
CA ALA A 119 6.58 10.02 13.07
C ALA A 119 5.52 10.21 14.17
N ILE A 120 4.57 11.12 13.96
CA ILE A 120 3.47 11.39 14.91
C ILE A 120 2.60 10.15 15.09
N MET A 121 2.10 9.57 14.00
CA MET A 121 1.27 8.36 14.05
C MET A 121 2.00 7.18 14.70
N SER A 122 3.31 7.04 14.48
CA SER A 122 4.10 6.00 15.12
C SER A 122 4.18 6.16 16.64
N GLN A 123 4.19 7.38 17.18
CA GLN A 123 4.24 7.61 18.63
C GLN A 123 2.92 7.23 19.33
N ILE A 124 1.79 7.43 18.66
CA ILE A 124 0.45 7.14 19.21
C ILE A 124 -0.13 5.80 18.74
N TYR A 125 0.62 5.04 17.94
CA TYR A 125 0.09 3.92 17.14
C TYR A 125 -0.71 2.90 17.94
N VAL A 126 -0.21 2.47 19.11
CA VAL A 126 -0.87 1.45 19.92
C VAL A 126 -2.25 1.93 20.39
N HIS A 127 -2.35 3.16 20.88
CA HIS A 127 -3.60 3.76 21.37
C HIS A 127 -4.55 4.21 20.24
N ALA A 128 -4.00 4.40 19.04
CA ALA A 128 -4.77 4.73 17.85
C ALA A 128 -5.33 3.47 17.17
N LEU A 129 -4.57 2.37 17.16
CA LEU A 129 -4.97 1.08 16.59
C LEU A 129 -5.94 0.32 17.52
N TYR A 130 -5.74 0.41 18.83
CA TYR A 130 -6.59 -0.23 19.85
C TYR A 130 -7.19 0.81 20.80
N PRO A 131 -8.13 1.66 20.34
CA PRO A 131 -8.77 2.66 21.20
C PRO A 131 -9.50 2.03 22.40
N ASN A 132 -9.97 0.78 22.29
CA ASN A 132 -10.63 0.03 23.37
C ASN A 132 -9.70 -1.00 24.04
N GLY A 133 -8.39 -0.95 23.77
CA GLY A 133 -7.40 -1.86 24.35
C GLY A 133 -7.66 -3.32 24.00
N ASP A 134 -7.68 -4.19 25.02
CA ASP A 134 -7.80 -5.65 24.86
C ASP A 134 -9.07 -6.09 24.14
N GLY A 135 -10.15 -5.31 24.21
CA GLY A 135 -11.38 -5.62 23.48
C GLY A 135 -11.18 -5.64 21.97
N ASP A 136 -10.41 -4.68 21.43
CA ASP A 136 -10.08 -4.63 20.01
C ASP A 136 -9.15 -5.78 19.62
N VAL A 137 -8.17 -6.10 20.47
CA VAL A 137 -7.22 -7.21 20.27
C VAL A 137 -7.96 -8.56 20.21
N LEU A 138 -8.88 -8.81 21.15
CA LEU A 138 -9.69 -10.02 21.18
C LEU A 138 -10.58 -10.14 19.94
N ARG A 139 -11.22 -9.04 19.54
CA ARG A 139 -12.04 -8.97 18.31
C ARG A 139 -11.22 -9.35 17.07
N ASP A 140 -9.99 -8.83 16.96
CA ASP A 140 -9.07 -9.19 15.87
C ASP A 140 -8.65 -10.66 15.92
N GLN A 141 -8.36 -11.20 17.11
CA GLN A 141 -8.01 -12.62 17.26
C GLN A 141 -9.14 -13.54 16.81
N VAL A 142 -10.39 -13.22 17.14
CA VAL A 142 -11.56 -13.98 16.70
C VAL A 142 -11.65 -14.00 15.18
N LEU A 143 -11.54 -12.85 14.51
CA LEU A 143 -11.57 -12.81 13.05
C LEU A 143 -10.36 -13.54 12.43
N HIS A 144 -9.16 -13.36 12.98
CA HIS A 144 -7.97 -14.02 12.47
C HIS A 144 -8.09 -15.55 12.53
N GLN A 145 -8.66 -16.09 13.62
CA GLN A 145 -8.94 -17.52 13.75
C GLN A 145 -10.03 -17.99 12.78
N HIS A 146 -11.06 -17.17 12.55
CA HIS A 146 -12.10 -17.44 11.55
C HIS A 146 -11.50 -17.56 10.14
N ILE A 147 -10.71 -16.56 9.72
CA ILE A 147 -10.00 -16.57 8.44
C ILE A 147 -9.05 -17.76 8.33
N GLN A 148 -8.35 -18.11 9.40
CA GLN A 148 -7.43 -19.23 9.44
C GLN A 148 -8.12 -20.59 9.24
N LYS A 149 -9.40 -20.72 9.65
CA LYS A 149 -10.22 -21.91 9.36
C LYS A 149 -10.70 -21.89 7.92
N LEU A 150 -11.20 -20.74 7.44
CA LEU A 150 -11.62 -20.57 6.06
C LEU A 150 -10.49 -20.86 5.07
N SER A 151 -9.25 -20.42 5.32
CA SER A 151 -8.13 -20.62 4.40
C SER A 151 -7.80 -22.09 4.11
N ARG A 152 -8.19 -23.01 5.00
CA ARG A 152 -8.03 -24.46 4.82
C ARG A 152 -9.09 -25.07 3.89
N LEU A 153 -10.23 -24.40 3.72
CA LEU A 153 -11.41 -24.91 3.02
C LEU A 153 -11.66 -24.15 1.71
N VAL A 154 -11.35 -22.86 1.68
CA VAL A 154 -11.54 -21.97 0.54
C VAL A 154 -10.45 -22.22 -0.49
N THR A 155 -10.80 -23.00 -1.51
CA THR A 155 -10.01 -23.16 -2.74
C THR A 155 -10.37 -22.10 -3.78
N VAL A 156 -9.59 -21.97 -4.85
CA VAL A 156 -9.90 -21.04 -5.96
C VAL A 156 -11.26 -21.32 -6.62
N ASP A 157 -11.72 -22.57 -6.61
CA ASP A 157 -13.03 -23.01 -7.11
C ASP A 157 -14.17 -22.88 -6.07
N HIS A 158 -13.98 -22.15 -4.97
CA HIS A 158 -15.00 -22.02 -3.94
C HIS A 158 -16.28 -21.39 -4.49
N ARG A 159 -17.43 -22.01 -4.21
CA ARG A 159 -18.73 -21.67 -4.80
C ARG A 159 -19.19 -20.24 -4.51
N ASP A 160 -18.80 -19.72 -3.35
CA ASP A 160 -19.18 -18.36 -2.93
C ASP A 160 -18.29 -17.28 -3.55
N LEU A 161 -17.07 -17.63 -3.96
CA LEU A 161 -16.16 -16.68 -4.60
C LEU A 161 -16.41 -16.60 -6.12
N ARG A 162 -16.72 -17.73 -6.77
CA ARG A 162 -17.01 -17.77 -8.22
C ARG A 162 -15.92 -17.14 -9.09
N ILE A 163 -14.65 -17.33 -8.73
CA ILE A 163 -13.51 -16.77 -9.47
C ILE A 163 -13.46 -17.37 -10.89
N PRO A 164 -13.52 -16.54 -11.95
CA PRO A 164 -13.43 -17.03 -13.33
C PRO A 164 -12.16 -17.85 -13.58
N ARG A 165 -12.30 -18.98 -14.29
CA ARG A 165 -11.18 -19.88 -14.63
C ARG A 165 -10.04 -19.21 -15.38
N ALA A 166 -10.33 -18.15 -16.15
CA ALA A 166 -9.31 -17.35 -16.84
C ALA A 166 -8.25 -16.81 -15.89
N TYR A 167 -8.61 -16.53 -14.62
CA TYR A 167 -7.71 -15.91 -13.65
C TYR A 167 -6.94 -16.91 -12.78
N HIS A 168 -7.18 -18.22 -12.94
CA HIS A 168 -6.59 -19.24 -12.07
C HIS A 168 -5.07 -19.42 -12.28
N ALA A 169 -4.55 -18.96 -13.42
CA ALA A 169 -3.14 -19.16 -13.80
C ALA A 169 -2.14 -18.57 -12.79
N GLU A 170 -2.50 -17.46 -12.15
CA GLU A 170 -1.64 -16.74 -11.20
C GLU A 170 -1.97 -17.06 -9.73
N CYS A 171 -2.91 -17.99 -9.48
CA CYS A 171 -3.30 -18.40 -8.13
C CYS A 171 -2.11 -19.01 -7.37
N PRO A 172 -1.87 -18.67 -6.08
CA PRO A 172 -2.73 -17.88 -5.18
C PRO A 172 -2.40 -16.38 -5.14
N TRP A 173 -1.80 -15.81 -6.18
CA TRP A 173 -1.39 -14.40 -6.31
C TRP A 173 -0.42 -13.93 -5.21
N PRO A 174 0.78 -14.56 -5.10
CA PRO A 174 1.72 -14.30 -4.00
C PRO A 174 2.18 -12.83 -3.92
N SER A 175 2.31 -12.15 -5.06
CA SER A 175 2.67 -10.72 -5.08
C SER A 175 1.60 -9.86 -4.39
N ALA A 176 0.32 -10.13 -4.63
CA ALA A 176 -0.78 -9.41 -3.99
C ALA A 176 -0.84 -9.71 -2.48
N GLN A 177 -0.68 -10.99 -2.10
CA GLN A 177 -0.61 -11.40 -0.68
C GLN A 177 0.52 -10.70 0.08
N ALA A 178 1.69 -10.51 -0.53
CA ALA A 178 2.82 -9.84 0.10
C ALA A 178 2.50 -8.39 0.50
N HIS A 179 1.74 -7.66 -0.32
CA HIS A 179 1.31 -6.31 -0.01
C HIS A 179 0.35 -6.27 1.19
N LEU A 180 -0.58 -7.22 1.29
CA LEU A 180 -1.46 -7.32 2.46
C LEU A 180 -0.71 -7.76 3.72
N GLY A 181 0.25 -8.69 3.59
CA GLY A 181 1.11 -9.11 4.69
C GLY A 181 1.95 -7.96 5.28
N ALA A 182 2.27 -6.94 4.47
CA ALA A 182 2.99 -5.75 4.92
C ALA A 182 2.13 -4.77 5.74
N LEU A 183 0.79 -4.89 5.76
CA LEU A 183 -0.11 -3.94 6.45
C LEU A 183 0.25 -3.71 7.92
N ALA A 184 0.70 -4.77 8.61
CA ALA A 184 1.06 -4.71 10.02
C ALA A 184 2.38 -3.97 10.28
N ALA A 185 3.28 -3.91 9.28
CA ALA A 185 4.55 -3.18 9.40
C ALA A 185 4.36 -1.66 9.31
N HIS A 186 3.24 -1.21 8.72
CA HIS A 186 2.95 0.20 8.53
C HIS A 186 2.17 0.80 9.71
N LYS A 187 2.63 1.97 10.16
CA LYS A 187 2.08 2.70 11.31
C LYS A 187 1.28 3.95 10.96
N SER A 188 1.37 4.45 9.73
CA SER A 188 0.51 5.53 9.26
C SER A 188 -0.73 4.98 8.54
N PRO A 189 -1.88 5.66 8.61
CA PRO A 189 -3.07 5.29 7.85
C PRO A 189 -2.81 5.29 6.34
N ARG A 190 -2.11 6.32 5.86
CA ARG A 190 -1.77 6.47 4.44
C ARG A 190 -0.93 5.32 3.90
N ASP A 191 0.08 4.88 4.64
CA ASP A 191 0.92 3.76 4.20
C ASP A 191 0.10 2.46 4.12
N LYS A 192 -0.83 2.24 5.06
CA LYS A 192 -1.76 1.09 5.02
C LYS A 192 -2.68 1.13 3.80
N VAL A 193 -3.23 2.30 3.47
CA VAL A 193 -4.03 2.50 2.25
C VAL A 193 -3.19 2.24 1.00
N ALA A 194 -1.94 2.70 0.98
CA ALA A 194 -1.01 2.46 -0.14
C ALA A 194 -0.72 0.96 -0.33
N CYS A 195 -0.60 0.18 0.75
CA CYS A 195 -0.48 -1.28 0.65
C CYS A 195 -1.69 -1.93 -0.01
N VAL A 196 -2.90 -1.51 0.37
CA VAL A 196 -4.15 -2.01 -0.25
C VAL A 196 -4.22 -1.63 -1.72
N ALA A 197 -3.93 -0.36 -2.05
CA ALA A 197 -3.90 0.10 -3.44
C ALA A 197 -2.88 -0.71 -4.26
N ALA A 198 -1.67 -0.92 -3.75
CA ALA A 198 -0.64 -1.71 -4.42
C ALA A 198 -1.03 -3.19 -4.60
N CYS A 199 -1.74 -3.77 -3.62
CA CYS A 199 -2.35 -5.09 -3.76
C CYS A 199 -3.34 -5.12 -4.93
N CYS A 200 -4.29 -4.18 -4.99
CA CYS A 200 -5.28 -4.10 -6.06
C CYS A 200 -4.62 -3.85 -7.43
N SER A 201 -3.62 -2.96 -7.53
CA SER A 201 -2.88 -2.73 -8.77
C SER A 201 -2.13 -3.98 -9.24
N ALA A 202 -1.53 -4.74 -8.31
CA ALA A 202 -0.88 -6.00 -8.63
C ALA A 202 -1.88 -7.03 -9.18
N LEU A 203 -3.05 -7.14 -8.55
CA LEU A 203 -4.12 -8.01 -9.04
C LEU A 203 -4.64 -7.57 -10.41
N MET A 204 -4.97 -6.30 -10.61
CA MET A 204 -5.41 -5.77 -11.91
C MET A 204 -4.41 -6.10 -13.03
N SER A 205 -3.11 -5.98 -12.74
CA SER A 205 -2.04 -6.32 -13.67
C SER A 205 -2.04 -7.82 -14.01
N LEU A 206 -2.09 -8.70 -12.99
CA LEU A 206 -2.08 -10.14 -13.17
C LEU A 206 -3.32 -10.65 -13.91
N LEU A 207 -4.50 -10.11 -13.57
CA LEU A 207 -5.75 -10.45 -14.24
C LEU A 207 -5.76 -9.97 -15.70
N SER A 208 -5.17 -8.80 -15.98
CA SER A 208 -5.06 -8.25 -17.34
C SER A 208 -4.24 -9.15 -18.29
N LEU A 209 -3.20 -9.80 -17.76
CA LEU A 209 -2.36 -10.75 -18.49
C LEU A 209 -3.09 -12.06 -18.78
N ALA A 210 -4.04 -12.45 -17.93
CA ALA A 210 -4.69 -13.75 -17.99
C ALA A 210 -6.01 -13.75 -18.78
N GLY A 211 -6.71 -12.61 -18.87
CA GLY A 211 -8.05 -12.55 -19.48
C GLY A 211 -8.47 -11.23 -20.13
N GLY A 212 -7.55 -10.28 -20.34
CA GLY A 212 -7.89 -8.92 -20.81
C GLY A 212 -8.25 -7.97 -19.65
N VAL A 213 -8.60 -6.71 -19.95
CA VAL A 213 -8.83 -5.67 -18.92
C VAL A 213 -9.98 -6.10 -17.99
N PRO A 214 -9.71 -6.43 -16.72
CA PRO A 214 -10.74 -6.89 -15.78
C PRO A 214 -11.64 -5.71 -15.37
N ALA A 215 -12.94 -5.97 -15.21
CA ALA A 215 -13.81 -5.04 -14.51
C ALA A 215 -13.54 -5.12 -13.00
N ALA A 216 -13.98 -4.11 -12.24
CA ALA A 216 -13.81 -4.17 -10.79
C ALA A 216 -14.59 -5.32 -10.13
N ASP A 217 -15.74 -5.70 -10.69
CA ASP A 217 -16.54 -6.82 -10.20
C ASP A 217 -15.82 -8.18 -10.36
N ASP A 218 -14.91 -8.28 -11.35
CA ASP A 218 -14.07 -9.46 -11.55
C ASP A 218 -12.94 -9.56 -10.50
N LEU A 219 -12.55 -8.42 -9.92
CA LEU A 219 -11.45 -8.33 -8.96
C LEU A 219 -11.89 -8.69 -7.54
N ILE A 220 -13.10 -8.32 -7.11
CA ILE A 220 -13.56 -8.47 -5.72
C ILE A 220 -13.43 -9.93 -5.24
N PRO A 221 -13.89 -10.96 -5.98
CA PRO A 221 -13.69 -12.36 -5.60
C PRO A 221 -12.24 -12.75 -5.37
N VAL A 222 -11.34 -12.26 -6.22
CA VAL A 222 -9.90 -12.53 -6.13
C VAL A 222 -9.31 -11.82 -4.92
N LEU A 223 -9.72 -10.57 -4.65
CA LEU A 223 -9.31 -9.82 -3.47
C LEU A 223 -9.75 -10.54 -2.18
N VAL A 224 -10.99 -11.03 -2.11
CA VAL A 224 -11.48 -11.82 -0.97
C VAL A 224 -10.62 -13.07 -0.76
N TYR A 225 -10.35 -13.83 -1.83
CA TYR A 225 -9.48 -15.00 -1.75
C TYR A 225 -8.08 -14.65 -1.23
N VAL A 226 -7.46 -13.63 -1.82
CA VAL A 226 -6.11 -13.18 -1.44
C VAL A 226 -6.07 -12.70 0.01
N LEU A 227 -7.11 -12.01 0.49
CA LEU A 227 -7.22 -11.59 1.88
C LEU A 227 -7.37 -12.78 2.83
N ILE A 228 -8.13 -13.82 2.45
CA ILE A 228 -8.25 -15.07 3.22
C ILE A 228 -6.90 -15.79 3.30
N GLN A 229 -6.19 -15.90 2.17
CA GLN A 229 -4.91 -16.60 2.11
C GLN A 229 -3.79 -15.83 2.82
N ALA A 230 -3.77 -14.50 2.72
CA ALA A 230 -2.79 -13.66 3.40
C ALA A 230 -3.04 -13.55 4.91
N ASN A 231 -4.30 -13.56 5.34
CA ASN A 231 -4.76 -13.43 6.73
C ASN A 231 -3.98 -12.37 7.55
N PRO A 232 -3.94 -11.10 7.10
CA PRO A 232 -3.17 -10.06 7.77
C PRO A 232 -3.64 -9.86 9.21
N PRO A 233 -2.72 -9.70 10.18
CA PRO A 233 -3.10 -9.54 11.58
C PRO A 233 -3.73 -8.15 11.81
N HIS A 234 -4.53 -8.04 12.86
CA HIS A 234 -5.15 -6.79 13.31
C HIS A 234 -6.04 -6.13 12.25
N LEU A 235 -6.76 -6.95 11.48
CA LEU A 235 -7.50 -6.51 10.30
C LEU A 235 -8.65 -5.55 10.65
N LEU A 236 -9.45 -5.84 11.68
CA LEU A 236 -10.57 -4.98 12.10
C LEU A 236 -10.06 -3.69 12.71
N SER A 237 -9.03 -3.76 13.57
CA SER A 237 -8.39 -2.56 14.09
C SER A 237 -7.73 -1.73 13.00
N THR A 238 -7.14 -2.36 11.98
CA THR A 238 -6.58 -1.65 10.82
C THR A 238 -7.66 -0.90 10.05
N VAL A 239 -8.82 -1.53 9.81
CA VAL A 239 -9.96 -0.87 9.14
C VAL A 239 -10.45 0.33 9.96
N GLN A 240 -10.69 0.13 11.25
CA GLN A 240 -11.16 1.19 12.15
C GLN A 240 -10.15 2.34 12.25
N PHE A 241 -8.86 2.03 12.38
CA PHE A 241 -7.77 3.00 12.45
C PHE A 241 -7.71 3.88 11.20
N VAL A 242 -7.71 3.27 10.01
CA VAL A 242 -7.64 4.04 8.77
C VAL A 242 -8.89 4.89 8.57
N ASN A 243 -10.09 4.36 8.84
CA ASN A 243 -11.32 5.13 8.74
C ASN A 243 -11.33 6.31 9.72
N THR A 244 -10.78 6.15 10.92
CA THR A 244 -10.73 7.25 11.91
C THR A 244 -9.77 8.36 11.50
N PHE A 245 -8.58 8.02 10.98
CA PHE A 245 -7.48 8.99 10.78
C PHE A 245 -7.24 9.39 9.32
N HIS A 246 -7.95 8.81 8.35
CA HIS A 246 -7.73 9.07 6.92
C HIS A 246 -9.01 9.32 6.11
N GLN A 247 -10.20 9.21 6.72
CA GLN A 247 -11.45 9.24 5.96
C GLN A 247 -11.70 10.53 5.19
N GLU A 248 -11.32 11.67 5.74
CA GLU A 248 -11.47 12.98 5.08
C GLU A 248 -10.45 13.24 3.97
N ARG A 249 -9.42 12.37 3.85
CA ARG A 249 -8.33 12.50 2.87
C ARG A 249 -8.40 11.46 1.75
N PHE A 250 -9.49 10.69 1.70
CA PHE A 250 -9.75 9.74 0.63
C PHE A 250 -10.07 10.46 -0.67
N GLU A 251 -9.12 10.48 -1.60
CA GLU A 251 -9.34 11.00 -2.95
C GLU A 251 -9.01 9.96 -4.02
N GLY A 252 -9.78 10.00 -5.11
CA GLY A 252 -9.54 9.23 -6.33
C GLY A 252 -9.54 7.71 -6.13
N GLU A 253 -8.57 7.05 -6.75
CA GLU A 253 -8.47 5.59 -6.85
C GLU A 253 -8.20 4.91 -5.49
N ALA A 254 -7.45 5.56 -4.60
CA ALA A 254 -7.11 4.99 -3.29
C ALA A 254 -8.35 4.82 -2.40
N ALA A 255 -9.27 5.79 -2.44
CA ALA A 255 -10.56 5.72 -1.75
C ALA A 255 -11.41 4.54 -2.22
N TYR A 256 -11.43 4.34 -3.54
CA TYR A 256 -12.15 3.26 -4.17
C TYR A 256 -11.60 1.89 -3.73
N TRP A 257 -10.28 1.68 -3.84
CA TRP A 257 -9.66 0.43 -3.41
C TRP A 257 -9.82 0.14 -1.93
N TRP A 258 -9.74 1.18 -1.10
CA TRP A 258 -9.99 1.03 0.32
C TRP A 258 -11.44 0.60 0.62
N THR A 259 -12.41 1.13 -0.12
CA THR A 259 -13.82 0.73 0.00
C THR A 259 -14.00 -0.74 -0.40
N GLN A 260 -13.40 -1.17 -1.51
CA GLN A 260 -13.47 -2.58 -1.93
C GLN A 260 -12.82 -3.52 -0.92
N PHE A 261 -11.70 -3.11 -0.32
CA PHE A 261 -11.06 -3.85 0.76
C PHE A 261 -11.97 -3.98 1.98
N CYS A 262 -12.61 -2.89 2.43
CA CYS A 262 -13.57 -2.94 3.53
C CYS A 262 -14.74 -3.89 3.22
N SER A 263 -15.29 -3.83 2.00
CA SER A 263 -16.35 -4.75 1.56
C SER A 263 -15.90 -6.21 1.58
N ALA A 264 -14.67 -6.50 1.17
CA ALA A 264 -14.10 -7.85 1.23
C ALA A 264 -13.95 -8.36 2.68
N VAL A 265 -13.51 -7.49 3.61
CA VAL A 265 -13.44 -7.81 5.05
C VAL A 265 -14.83 -8.13 5.60
N GLU A 266 -15.84 -7.32 5.26
CA GLU A 266 -17.22 -7.55 5.69
C GLU A 266 -17.81 -8.83 5.11
N PHE A 267 -17.54 -9.13 3.84
CA PHE A 267 -17.94 -10.39 3.22
C PHE A 267 -17.37 -11.60 3.98
N ILE A 268 -16.07 -11.59 4.28
CA ILE A 268 -15.39 -12.68 5.01
C ILE A 268 -15.99 -12.91 6.40
N LYS A 269 -16.43 -11.86 7.11
CA LYS A 269 -17.10 -12.00 8.41
C LYS A 269 -18.42 -12.76 8.33
N THR A 270 -19.08 -12.71 7.17
CA THR A 270 -20.36 -13.40 6.92
C THR A 270 -20.20 -14.76 6.25
N MET A 271 -18.98 -15.14 5.84
CA MET A 271 -18.72 -16.45 5.26
C MET A 271 -18.66 -17.52 6.35
N ASP A 272 -19.41 -18.60 6.14
CA ASP A 272 -19.38 -19.79 6.99
C ASP A 272 -18.48 -20.88 6.38
N TYR A 273 -18.10 -21.86 7.21
CA TYR A 273 -17.30 -23.04 6.84
C TYR A 273 -18.11 -24.34 6.90
#